data_AF-A0A1U7UCY2-F1
#
_entry.id   AF-A0A1U7UCY2-F1
#
_cell.length_a   1.000
_cell.length_b   1.000
_cell.length_c   1.000
_cell.angle_alpha   90.00
_cell.angle_beta   90.00
_cell.angle_gamma   90.00
#
_symmetry.space_group_name_H-M   'P 1'
#
loop_
_entity.id
_entity.type
_entity.pdbx_description
1 polymer ?
#
loop_
_entity_poly.entity_id
_entity_poly.type
_entity_poly.pdbx_seq_one_letter_code
_entity_poly.pdbx_strand_id
1 'polypeptide(L)'
;MTSYSYRQSSATSSFGGMGGGSVRFGPGGAFRAPSIHGGSGGRGVSVSSARFVSSSSSGGFGGGYTSVLAGSDGLLAGNEKLTMQNLNDRLASYLDKVRALEEANGDLEVKIRDWYQKQGPGPSRDYSPYFKTMEDLRDKILSATIENSKIVLQIDNARLAADDFRTKFETEQALRMSVEADINGLRRVLDELTLARTDLEMQIEGLKEELAYLKKNHEEEISVLRGQVGGQVSVEVDSAPGIDLAKILSDMRSQYEVMAEQNRKDAEAWFTSRTEELNREVAGHTEQLQMSKSEVTDLRRTLQGLEIELQSQLSTKAALEGTLAETEARFGAQLAQIQALIGNIEAQLGDVRTDSERQNQEYQRLMDIKSRLEQEIATYRSLLEGQEAHYNDLSAPKVL
;
A
#
# COMPACT_ATOMS: atom_id res chain seq x y z
N MET A 1 22.17 -7.77 -25.20
CA MET A 1 20.83 -7.18 -25.06
C MET A 1 19.81 -8.31 -25.14
N THR A 2 19.31 -8.75 -23.99
CA THR A 2 18.33 -9.82 -23.88
C THR A 2 17.09 -9.23 -23.21
N SER A 3 16.06 -8.99 -24.01
CA SER A 3 14.80 -8.35 -23.61
C SER A 3 13.91 -9.34 -22.86
N TYR A 4 13.54 -9.02 -21.63
CA TYR A 4 12.45 -9.70 -20.93
C TYR A 4 11.13 -8.97 -21.20
N SER A 5 10.17 -9.68 -21.78
CA SER A 5 8.78 -9.23 -21.95
C SER A 5 7.91 -9.92 -20.90
N TYR A 6 7.20 -9.14 -20.10
CA TYR A 6 6.17 -9.64 -19.19
C TYR A 6 4.83 -9.66 -19.92
N ARG A 7 4.26 -10.84 -20.16
CA ARG A 7 2.86 -10.99 -20.55
C ARG A 7 1.99 -10.96 -19.30
N GLN A 8 1.14 -9.94 -19.19
CA GLN A 8 0.02 -9.93 -18.24
C GLN A 8 -1.22 -10.48 -18.96
N SER A 9 -1.69 -11.63 -18.49
CA SER A 9 -2.97 -12.22 -18.88
C SER A 9 -4.06 -11.73 -17.92
N SER A 10 -4.90 -10.81 -18.39
CA SER A 10 -6.13 -10.40 -17.72
C SER A 10 -7.25 -11.42 -18.00
N ALA A 11 -7.67 -12.15 -16.97
CA ALA A 11 -8.88 -12.97 -17.02
C ALA A 11 -10.09 -12.11 -16.61
N THR A 12 -10.97 -11.83 -17.56
CA THR A 12 -12.27 -11.20 -17.34
C THR A 12 -13.26 -12.24 -16.83
N SER A 13 -13.59 -12.21 -15.55
CA SER A 13 -14.76 -12.95 -15.03
C SER A 13 -15.99 -12.05 -15.08
N SER A 14 -16.75 -12.17 -16.16
CA SER A 14 -18.14 -11.72 -16.25
C SER A 14 -18.98 -12.61 -15.34
N PHE A 15 -19.63 -12.04 -14.32
CA PHE A 15 -20.68 -12.73 -13.58
C PHE A 15 -22.00 -12.01 -13.83
N GLY A 16 -22.87 -12.69 -14.56
CA GLY A 16 -24.19 -12.22 -14.99
C GLY A 16 -25.18 -12.07 -13.84
N GLY A 17 -26.16 -11.21 -14.09
CA GLY A 17 -27.28 -10.96 -13.20
C GLY A 17 -28.28 -12.12 -13.12
N MET A 18 -28.90 -12.22 -11.95
CA MET A 18 -30.22 -12.79 -11.67
C MET A 18 -30.62 -12.15 -10.34
N GLY A 19 -31.72 -11.41 -10.22
CA GLY A 19 -33.09 -11.81 -10.53
C GLY A 19 -33.83 -11.69 -9.21
N GLY A 20 -34.64 -10.63 -9.06
CA GLY A 20 -35.37 -10.34 -7.83
C GLY A 20 -36.38 -11.43 -7.48
N GLY A 21 -36.28 -11.97 -6.26
CA GLY A 21 -37.25 -12.88 -5.66
C GLY A 21 -37.59 -12.41 -4.25
N SER A 22 -38.82 -11.93 -4.07
CA SER A 22 -39.39 -11.58 -2.77
C SER A 22 -39.65 -12.87 -1.96
N VAL A 23 -39.08 -12.96 -0.74
CA VAL A 23 -39.45 -14.00 0.23
C VAL A 23 -39.96 -13.32 1.49
N ARG A 24 -41.22 -13.64 1.86
CA ARG A 24 -41.89 -13.18 3.08
C ARG A 24 -41.42 -14.03 4.26
N PHE A 25 -41.03 -13.38 5.36
CA PHE A 25 -40.64 -14.03 6.62
C PHE A 25 -41.84 -14.20 7.55
N GLY A 26 -42.00 -15.38 8.14
CA GLY A 26 -42.85 -15.64 9.31
C GLY A 26 -42.00 -15.87 10.57
N PRO A 27 -42.52 -15.64 11.78
CA PRO A 27 -41.73 -15.66 13.01
C PRO A 27 -41.53 -17.12 13.48
N GLY A 28 -40.29 -17.53 13.76
CA GLY A 28 -40.02 -18.83 14.40
C GLY A 28 -38.77 -19.61 13.99
N GLY A 29 -37.83 -19.04 13.22
CA GLY A 29 -36.56 -19.69 12.89
C GLY A 29 -35.40 -19.22 13.78
N ALA A 30 -34.75 -20.12 14.52
CA ALA A 30 -33.50 -19.83 15.19
C ALA A 30 -32.36 -19.71 14.17
N PHE A 31 -31.63 -18.58 14.19
CA PHE A 31 -30.49 -18.34 13.31
C PHE A 31 -29.24 -19.04 13.85
N ARG A 32 -28.52 -19.78 13.00
CA ARG A 32 -27.11 -20.12 13.22
C ARG A 32 -26.28 -19.43 12.16
N ALA A 33 -25.30 -18.63 12.57
CA ALA A 33 -24.42 -17.91 11.66
C ALA A 33 -23.58 -18.90 10.82
N PRO A 34 -23.41 -18.67 9.51
CA PRO A 34 -22.55 -19.49 8.68
C PRO A 34 -21.08 -19.25 9.08
N SER A 35 -20.32 -20.32 9.29
CA SER A 35 -18.89 -20.24 9.56
C SER A 35 -18.09 -20.42 8.26
N ILE A 36 -17.22 -19.44 7.97
CA ILE A 36 -16.23 -19.51 6.90
C ILE A 36 -14.93 -20.03 7.50
N HIS A 37 -14.41 -21.14 6.99
CA HIS A 37 -13.04 -21.58 7.25
C HIS A 37 -12.18 -21.20 6.04
N GLY A 38 -11.27 -20.24 6.23
CA GLY A 38 -10.30 -19.84 5.23
C GLY A 38 -9.01 -20.65 5.35
N GLY A 39 -8.65 -21.40 4.31
CA GLY A 39 -7.34 -22.02 4.17
C GLY A 39 -6.31 -21.01 3.65
N SER A 40 -5.20 -20.84 4.37
CA SER A 40 -4.04 -20.10 3.85
C SER A 40 -3.38 -20.93 2.75
N GLY A 41 -3.21 -20.36 1.55
CA GLY A 41 -2.52 -21.02 0.44
C GLY A 41 -3.23 -21.06 -0.92
N GLY A 42 -4.28 -20.26 -1.15
CA GLY A 42 -4.77 -19.97 -2.51
C GLY A 42 -5.47 -21.11 -3.25
N ARG A 43 -6.01 -22.13 -2.57
CA ARG A 43 -6.93 -23.11 -3.17
C ARG A 43 -8.10 -23.45 -2.23
N GLY A 44 -9.30 -23.08 -2.65
CA GLY A 44 -10.58 -23.59 -2.14
C GLY A 44 -11.15 -22.87 -0.90
N VAL A 45 -12.22 -22.10 -1.09
CA VAL A 45 -13.15 -21.71 -0.02
C VAL A 45 -14.34 -22.66 -0.09
N SER A 46 -14.62 -23.39 0.98
CA SER A 46 -15.79 -24.27 1.05
C SER A 46 -16.85 -23.61 1.94
N VAL A 47 -18.00 -23.27 1.33
CA VAL A 47 -19.16 -22.70 2.03
C VAL A 47 -20.18 -23.81 2.23
N SER A 48 -20.50 -24.14 3.48
CA SER A 48 -21.61 -25.04 3.79
C SER A 48 -22.91 -24.24 3.85
N SER A 49 -23.88 -24.57 2.99
CA SER A 49 -25.23 -24.00 3.05
C SER A 49 -26.10 -24.79 4.02
N ALA A 50 -26.80 -24.09 4.91
CA ALA A 50 -27.75 -24.69 5.84
C ALA A 50 -28.96 -25.24 5.07
N ARG A 51 -29.20 -26.55 5.18
CA ARG A 51 -30.42 -27.17 4.68
C ARG A 51 -31.53 -27.03 5.72
N PHE A 52 -32.68 -26.54 5.29
CA PHE A 52 -33.91 -26.56 6.08
C PHE A 52 -34.33 -28.01 6.32
N VAL A 53 -34.35 -28.44 7.58
CA VAL A 53 -35.00 -29.67 8.01
C VAL A 53 -36.21 -29.26 8.84
N SER A 54 -37.40 -29.34 8.24
CA SER A 54 -38.66 -29.17 8.95
C SER A 54 -38.97 -30.47 9.69
N SER A 55 -38.79 -30.46 11.02
CA SER A 55 -39.33 -31.49 11.90
C SER A 55 -40.84 -31.27 12.07
N SER A 56 -41.65 -32.02 11.34
CA SER A 56 -43.09 -32.09 11.58
C SER A 56 -43.37 -33.08 12.73
N SER A 57 -43.46 -32.57 13.95
CA SER A 57 -43.94 -33.34 15.11
C SER A 57 -44.93 -32.51 15.95
N SER A 58 -46.20 -32.61 15.58
CA SER A 58 -47.38 -32.30 16.40
C SER A 58 -48.55 -32.99 15.70
N GLY A 59 -49.20 -34.02 16.25
CA GLY A 59 -49.87 -33.98 17.54
C GLY A 59 -51.29 -33.50 17.31
N GLY A 60 -52.18 -34.39 16.84
CA GLY A 60 -53.57 -34.10 16.51
C GLY A 60 -54.50 -35.23 16.95
N PHE A 61 -55.11 -35.03 18.11
CA PHE A 61 -56.25 -35.79 18.62
C PHE A 61 -57.47 -35.61 17.70
N GLY A 62 -58.24 -36.69 17.46
CA GLY A 62 -59.53 -36.57 16.76
C GLY A 62 -60.31 -37.89 16.66
N GLY A 63 -61.33 -38.02 17.51
CA GLY A 63 -62.68 -38.51 17.18
C GLY A 63 -62.87 -39.94 16.66
N GLY A 64 -63.49 -40.79 17.48
CA GLY A 64 -63.98 -42.11 17.07
C GLY A 64 -64.99 -42.70 18.05
N TYR A 65 -66.17 -42.07 18.14
CA TYR A 65 -67.34 -42.62 18.82
C TYR A 65 -68.14 -43.47 17.84
N THR A 66 -68.17 -44.79 18.04
CA THR A 66 -69.17 -45.67 17.44
C THR A 66 -69.60 -46.77 18.40
N SER A 67 -70.90 -46.73 18.68
CA SER A 67 -71.77 -47.60 19.46
C SER A 67 -71.59 -49.11 19.22
N VAL A 68 -71.59 -49.90 20.31
CA VAL A 68 -72.21 -51.24 20.33
C VAL A 68 -72.99 -51.38 21.64
N LEU A 69 -74.30 -51.28 21.50
CA LEU A 69 -75.32 -51.68 22.47
C LEU A 69 -75.48 -53.20 22.37
N ALA A 70 -75.24 -53.92 23.47
CA ALA A 70 -75.75 -55.26 23.68
C ALA A 70 -76.39 -55.29 25.07
N GLY A 71 -77.73 -55.33 25.07
CA GLY A 71 -78.53 -55.39 26.28
C GLY A 71 -78.55 -56.78 26.89
N SER A 72 -78.68 -56.82 28.21
CA SER A 72 -79.46 -57.82 28.92
C SER A 72 -79.80 -57.27 30.30
N ASP A 73 -81.04 -56.83 30.42
CA ASP A 73 -81.74 -56.49 31.65
C ASP A 73 -82.06 -57.77 32.44
N GLY A 74 -81.96 -57.71 33.78
CA GLY A 74 -82.47 -58.73 34.71
C GLY A 74 -81.43 -59.61 35.43
N LEU A 75 -80.98 -59.20 36.63
CA LEU A 75 -81.18 -59.94 37.89
C LEU A 75 -80.51 -59.21 39.09
N LEU A 76 -81.28 -58.37 39.76
CA LEU A 76 -80.93 -57.71 41.02
C LEU A 76 -81.14 -58.68 42.20
N ALA A 77 -80.11 -59.45 42.60
CA ALA A 77 -80.05 -60.11 43.94
C ALA A 77 -78.67 -60.72 44.34
N GLY A 78 -77.57 -60.55 43.57
CA GLY A 78 -76.26 -61.17 43.87
C GLY A 78 -75.04 -60.25 43.74
N ASN A 79 -75.25 -58.95 43.52
CA ASN A 79 -74.22 -58.04 43.01
C ASN A 79 -73.28 -57.45 44.08
N GLU A 80 -73.71 -57.36 45.34
CA GLU A 80 -72.97 -56.62 46.38
C GLU A 80 -71.65 -57.32 46.79
N LYS A 81 -71.64 -58.66 46.78
CA LYS A 81 -70.43 -59.45 47.10
C LYS A 81 -69.39 -59.40 45.98
N LEU A 82 -69.82 -59.42 44.71
CA LEU A 82 -68.94 -59.29 43.56
C LEU A 82 -68.39 -57.88 43.41
N THR A 83 -69.18 -56.84 43.73
CA THR A 83 -68.69 -55.46 43.79
C THR A 83 -67.69 -55.26 44.93
N MET A 84 -67.91 -55.88 46.09
CA MET A 84 -66.95 -55.85 47.21
C MET A 84 -65.67 -56.63 46.91
N GLN A 85 -65.75 -57.75 46.19
CA GLN A 85 -64.57 -58.47 45.70
C GLN A 85 -63.79 -57.63 44.69
N ASN A 86 -64.46 -57.01 43.72
CA ASN A 86 -63.81 -56.14 42.73
C ASN A 86 -63.13 -54.92 43.40
N LEU A 87 -63.76 -54.33 44.42
CA LEU A 87 -63.14 -53.25 45.21
C LEU A 87 -61.93 -53.75 45.99
N ASN A 88 -62.01 -54.93 46.62
CA ASN A 88 -60.89 -55.52 47.34
C ASN A 88 -59.73 -55.91 46.41
N ASP A 89 -60.01 -56.45 45.23
CA ASP A 89 -59.00 -56.76 44.21
C ASP A 89 -58.34 -55.48 43.67
N ARG A 90 -59.12 -54.41 43.54
CA ARG A 90 -58.62 -53.08 43.18
C ARG A 90 -57.78 -52.48 44.32
N LEU A 91 -58.17 -52.66 45.57
CA LEU A 91 -57.39 -52.19 46.73
C LEU A 91 -56.09 -53.00 46.89
N ALA A 92 -56.13 -54.31 46.67
CA ALA A 92 -54.95 -55.16 46.66
C ALA A 92 -53.97 -54.74 45.55
N SER A 93 -54.44 -54.53 44.33
CA SER A 93 -53.60 -54.01 43.25
C SER A 93 -53.08 -52.58 43.49
N TYR A 94 -53.84 -51.73 44.20
CA TYR A 94 -53.34 -50.43 44.66
C TYR A 94 -52.24 -50.57 45.72
N LEU A 95 -52.39 -51.47 46.70
CA LEU A 95 -51.36 -51.74 47.71
C LEU A 95 -50.09 -52.33 47.09
N ASP A 96 -50.21 -53.24 46.13
CA ASP A 96 -49.06 -53.77 45.40
C ASP A 96 -48.37 -52.69 44.56
N LYS A 97 -49.16 -51.77 43.96
CA LYS A 97 -48.60 -50.63 43.23
C LYS A 97 -47.92 -49.61 44.14
N VAL A 98 -48.44 -49.38 45.34
CA VAL A 98 -47.79 -48.50 46.34
C VAL A 98 -46.48 -49.13 46.79
N ARG A 99 -46.44 -50.43 47.10
CA ARG A 99 -45.20 -51.13 47.46
C ARG A 99 -44.15 -51.07 46.34
N ALA A 100 -44.56 -51.29 45.09
CA ALA A 100 -43.64 -51.19 43.95
C ALA A 100 -43.11 -49.76 43.74
N LEU A 101 -43.93 -48.73 44.01
CA LEU A 101 -43.49 -47.33 43.94
C LEU A 101 -42.58 -46.95 45.11
N GLU A 102 -42.80 -47.48 46.31
CA GLU A 102 -41.93 -47.30 47.47
C GLU A 102 -40.56 -47.92 47.24
N GLU A 103 -40.51 -49.15 46.71
CA GLU A 103 -39.25 -49.82 46.33
C GLU A 103 -38.50 -49.04 45.23
N ALA A 104 -39.21 -48.61 44.19
CA ALA A 104 -38.63 -47.80 43.12
C ALA A 104 -38.12 -46.44 43.61
N ASN A 105 -38.81 -45.80 44.55
CA ASN A 105 -38.34 -44.55 45.17
C ASN A 105 -37.08 -44.79 46.01
N GLY A 106 -37.03 -45.89 46.79
CA GLY A 106 -35.84 -46.27 47.54
C GLY A 106 -34.61 -46.45 46.64
N ASP A 107 -34.78 -47.14 45.52
CA ASP A 107 -33.73 -47.34 44.52
C ASP A 107 -33.26 -46.02 43.88
N LEU A 108 -34.19 -45.10 43.60
CA LEU A 108 -33.87 -43.78 43.04
C LEU A 108 -33.11 -42.92 44.05
N GLU A 109 -33.49 -42.94 45.32
CA GLU A 109 -32.77 -42.22 46.37
C GLU A 109 -31.32 -42.69 46.51
N VAL A 110 -31.08 -44.00 46.48
CA VAL A 110 -29.72 -44.55 46.53
C VAL A 110 -28.92 -44.11 45.31
N LYS A 111 -29.49 -44.16 44.11
CA LYS A 111 -28.83 -43.68 42.88
C LYS A 111 -28.51 -42.19 42.92
N ILE A 112 -29.39 -41.37 43.50
CA ILE A 112 -29.15 -39.93 43.67
C ILE A 112 -28.00 -39.69 44.65
N ARG A 113 -27.97 -40.39 45.79
CA ARG A 113 -26.87 -40.26 46.76
C ARG A 113 -25.52 -40.68 46.16
N ASP A 114 -25.49 -41.81 45.46
CA ASP A 114 -24.31 -42.30 44.75
C ASP A 114 -23.82 -41.32 43.67
N TRP A 115 -24.75 -40.69 42.95
CA TRP A 115 -24.43 -39.70 41.93
C TRP A 115 -23.79 -38.46 42.55
N TYR A 116 -24.35 -37.92 43.65
CA TYR A 116 -23.77 -36.78 44.35
C TYR A 116 -22.39 -37.10 44.95
N GLN A 117 -22.19 -38.31 45.45
CA GLN A 117 -20.90 -38.71 46.01
C GLN A 117 -19.82 -38.86 44.93
N LYS A 118 -20.19 -39.32 43.74
CA LYS A 118 -19.28 -39.43 42.58
C LYS A 118 -19.05 -38.10 41.86
N GLN A 119 -19.97 -37.15 41.97
CA GLN A 119 -19.92 -35.83 41.35
C GLN A 119 -19.48 -34.71 42.32
N GLY A 120 -18.97 -35.06 43.50
CA GLY A 120 -18.35 -34.09 44.39
C GLY A 120 -17.27 -33.29 43.63
N PRO A 121 -17.13 -31.96 43.86
CA PRO A 121 -16.10 -31.17 43.20
C PRO A 121 -14.73 -31.79 43.45
N GLY A 122 -14.06 -32.25 42.39
CA GLY A 122 -12.70 -32.75 42.49
C GLY A 122 -11.76 -31.66 43.02
N PRO A 123 -10.59 -32.02 43.59
CA PRO A 123 -9.62 -31.03 44.05
C PRO A 123 -9.26 -30.08 42.90
N SER A 124 -9.32 -28.78 43.17
CA SER A 124 -9.00 -27.72 42.21
C SER A 124 -7.64 -28.00 41.58
N ARG A 125 -7.57 -27.99 40.24
CA ARG A 125 -6.32 -28.22 39.50
C ARG A 125 -5.35 -27.07 39.81
N ASP A 126 -4.17 -27.38 40.34
CA ASP A 126 -3.18 -26.35 40.70
C ASP A 126 -2.49 -25.77 39.44
N TYR A 127 -2.90 -24.56 39.03
CA TYR A 127 -2.32 -23.85 37.88
C TYR A 127 -1.08 -23.01 38.20
N SER A 128 -0.64 -23.00 39.46
CA SER A 128 0.50 -22.19 39.95
C SER A 128 1.79 -22.31 39.11
N PRO A 129 2.19 -23.50 38.60
CA PRO A 129 3.38 -23.62 37.75
C PRO A 129 3.29 -22.90 36.40
N TYR A 130 2.08 -22.74 35.85
CA TYR A 130 1.88 -22.08 34.56
C TYR A 130 2.00 -20.56 34.66
N PHE A 131 1.72 -19.96 35.82
CA PHE A 131 1.88 -18.53 35.99
C PHE A 131 3.35 -18.10 35.89
N LYS A 132 4.27 -18.89 36.46
CA LYS A 132 5.72 -18.63 36.33
C LYS A 132 6.18 -18.68 34.87
N THR A 133 5.75 -19.70 34.12
CA THR A 133 6.13 -19.82 32.70
C THR A 133 5.50 -18.72 31.84
N MET A 134 4.27 -18.29 32.15
CA MET A 134 3.63 -17.15 31.50
C MET A 134 4.37 -15.84 31.77
N GLU A 135 4.85 -15.63 33.00
CA GLU A 135 5.62 -14.45 33.39
C GLU A 135 6.99 -14.41 32.70
N ASP A 136 7.73 -15.53 32.72
CA ASP A 136 9.00 -15.66 32.00
C ASP A 136 8.83 -15.40 30.48
N LEU A 137 7.72 -15.85 29.89
CA LEU A 137 7.43 -15.60 28.47
C LEU A 137 7.09 -14.12 28.21
N ARG A 138 6.35 -13.47 29.12
CA ARG A 138 6.07 -12.03 29.04
C ARG A 138 7.35 -11.22 29.10
N ASP A 139 8.26 -11.54 30.02
CA ASP A 139 9.54 -10.85 30.17
C ASP A 139 10.43 -11.02 28.93
N LYS A 140 10.43 -12.21 28.32
CA LYS A 140 11.13 -12.45 27.05
C LYS A 140 10.54 -11.63 25.91
N ILE A 141 9.21 -11.54 25.81
CA ILE A 141 8.52 -10.75 24.79
C ILE A 141 8.85 -9.26 24.97
N LEU A 142 8.82 -8.76 26.20
CA LEU A 142 9.15 -7.36 26.50
C LEU A 142 10.62 -7.07 26.16
N SER A 143 11.54 -7.94 26.57
CA SER A 143 12.97 -7.80 26.26
C SER A 143 13.22 -7.81 24.74
N ALA A 144 12.57 -8.71 24.01
CA ALA A 144 12.66 -8.78 22.55
C ALA A 144 12.06 -7.54 21.87
N THR A 145 10.97 -6.98 22.43
CA THR A 145 10.33 -5.75 21.91
C THR A 145 11.24 -4.54 22.08
N ILE A 146 11.92 -4.43 23.24
CA ILE A 146 12.90 -3.37 23.52
C ILE A 146 14.10 -3.50 22.58
N GLU A 147 14.66 -4.70 22.42
CA GLU A 147 15.81 -4.90 21.53
C GLU A 147 15.42 -4.66 20.06
N ASN A 148 14.21 -5.06 19.63
CA ASN A 148 13.72 -4.74 18.30
C ASN A 148 13.62 -3.23 18.08
N SER A 149 13.06 -2.50 19.04
CA SER A 149 12.96 -1.03 18.98
C SER A 149 14.35 -0.37 18.90
N LYS A 150 15.31 -0.87 19.67
CA LYS A 150 16.71 -0.41 19.64
C LYS A 150 17.38 -0.68 18.29
N ILE A 151 17.17 -1.84 17.69
CA ILE A 151 17.68 -2.17 16.34
C ILE A 151 17.06 -1.23 15.30
N VAL A 152 15.75 -0.96 15.37
CA VAL A 152 15.09 -0.01 14.47
C VAL A 152 15.73 1.38 14.58
N LEU A 153 15.97 1.88 15.79
CA LEU A 153 16.66 3.16 15.99
C LEU A 153 18.08 3.17 15.42
N GLN A 154 18.83 2.07 15.56
CA GLN A 154 20.16 1.94 14.97
C GLN A 154 20.11 1.94 13.44
N ILE A 155 19.11 1.29 12.84
CA ILE A 155 18.89 1.30 11.38
C ILE A 155 18.59 2.72 10.90
N ASP A 156 17.69 3.43 11.59
CA ASP A 156 17.33 4.79 11.22
C ASP A 156 18.52 5.75 11.38
N ASN A 157 19.31 5.61 12.44
CA ASN A 157 20.54 6.38 12.63
C ASN A 157 21.57 6.10 11.51
N ALA A 158 21.77 4.83 11.15
CA ALA A 158 22.69 4.45 10.07
C ALA A 158 22.21 4.97 8.71
N ARG A 159 20.89 4.98 8.45
CA ARG A 159 20.29 5.57 7.24
C ARG A 159 20.52 7.07 7.17
N LEU A 160 20.25 7.80 8.25
CA LEU A 160 20.50 9.24 8.32
C LEU A 160 21.98 9.56 8.10
N ALA A 161 22.89 8.81 8.71
CA ALA A 161 24.33 8.98 8.49
C ALA A 161 24.73 8.71 7.03
N ALA A 162 24.15 7.68 6.39
CA ALA A 162 24.40 7.39 4.98
C ALA A 162 23.88 8.49 4.06
N ASP A 163 22.71 9.06 4.33
CA ASP A 163 22.16 10.20 3.57
C ASP A 163 22.98 11.48 3.76
N ASP A 164 23.49 11.74 4.96
CA ASP A 164 24.43 12.84 5.23
C ASP A 164 25.72 12.68 4.42
N PHE A 165 26.30 11.47 4.38
CA PHE A 165 27.50 11.20 3.58
C PHE A 165 27.23 11.28 2.09
N ARG A 166 26.07 10.82 1.62
CA ARG A 166 25.64 10.93 0.23
C ARG A 166 25.55 12.40 -0.20
N THR A 167 24.87 13.22 0.59
CA THR A 167 24.74 14.66 0.32
C THR A 167 26.12 15.33 0.30
N LYS A 168 26.98 15.04 1.28
CA LYS A 168 28.36 15.56 1.31
C LYS A 168 29.16 15.13 0.08
N PHE A 169 29.07 13.87 -0.33
CA PHE A 169 29.74 13.38 -1.53
C PHE A 169 29.26 14.08 -2.80
N GLU A 170 27.95 14.26 -2.96
CA GLU A 170 27.37 14.98 -4.10
C GLU A 170 27.85 16.43 -4.16
N THR A 171 27.91 17.13 -3.00
CA THR A 171 28.44 18.50 -2.95
C THR A 171 29.93 18.58 -3.27
N GLU A 172 30.74 17.66 -2.74
CA GLU A 172 32.18 17.62 -3.00
C GLU A 172 32.47 17.25 -4.47
N GLN A 173 31.69 16.33 -5.04
CA GLN A 173 31.78 15.96 -6.44
C GLN A 173 31.46 17.16 -7.35
N ALA A 174 30.41 17.92 -7.04
CA ALA A 174 30.07 19.13 -7.77
C ALA A 174 31.19 20.19 -7.71
N LEU A 175 31.76 20.42 -6.53
CA LEU A 175 32.91 21.30 -6.35
C LEU A 175 34.13 20.82 -7.14
N ARG A 176 34.43 19.52 -7.09
CA ARG A 176 35.53 18.91 -7.86
C ARG A 176 35.35 19.13 -9.36
N MET A 177 34.15 18.90 -9.90
CA MET A 177 33.87 19.15 -11.32
C MET A 177 34.02 20.62 -11.70
N SER A 178 33.60 21.55 -10.83
CA SER A 178 33.80 22.99 -11.05
C SER A 178 35.29 23.33 -11.11
N VAL A 179 36.08 22.84 -10.15
CA VAL A 179 37.53 23.07 -10.11
C VAL A 179 38.23 22.45 -11.32
N GLU A 180 37.82 21.25 -11.75
CA GLU A 180 38.35 20.64 -12.97
C GLU A 180 38.02 21.46 -14.23
N ALA A 181 36.82 22.03 -14.31
CA ALA A 181 36.45 22.95 -15.39
C ALA A 181 37.33 24.21 -15.38
N ASP A 182 37.56 24.81 -14.21
CA ASP A 182 38.42 25.98 -14.05
C ASP A 182 39.88 25.67 -14.43
N ILE A 183 40.42 24.52 -14.01
CA ILE A 183 41.78 24.06 -14.39
C ILE A 183 41.88 23.90 -15.90
N ASN A 184 40.88 23.31 -16.55
CA ASN A 184 40.86 23.16 -18.00
C ASN A 184 40.76 24.51 -18.72
N GLY A 185 40.01 25.46 -18.16
CA GLY A 185 39.97 26.85 -18.64
C GLY A 185 41.32 27.54 -18.52
N LEU A 186 41.99 27.43 -17.36
CA LEU A 186 43.32 28.00 -17.14
C LEU A 186 44.38 27.39 -18.06
N ARG A 187 44.29 26.09 -18.37
CA ARG A 187 45.17 25.45 -19.37
C ARG A 187 44.98 26.06 -20.76
N ARG A 188 43.74 26.30 -21.20
CA ARG A 188 43.47 26.99 -22.48
C ARG A 188 44.06 28.39 -22.51
N VAL A 189 43.86 29.17 -21.44
CA VAL A 189 44.43 30.53 -21.34
C VAL A 189 45.96 30.49 -21.38
N LEU A 190 46.58 29.50 -20.74
CA LEU A 190 48.03 29.31 -20.81
C LEU A 190 48.50 29.01 -22.24
N ASP A 191 47.79 28.14 -22.97
CA ASP A 191 48.11 27.82 -24.36
C ASP A 191 47.97 29.07 -25.25
N GLU A 192 46.89 29.85 -25.10
CA GLU A 192 46.68 31.12 -25.80
C GLU A 192 47.78 32.14 -25.50
N LEU A 193 48.17 32.30 -24.23
CA LEU A 193 49.28 33.18 -23.84
C LEU A 193 50.62 32.70 -24.41
N THR A 194 50.81 31.39 -24.51
CA THR A 194 52.02 30.81 -25.09
C THR A 194 52.11 31.12 -26.59
N LEU A 195 51.00 30.98 -27.32
CA LEU A 195 50.91 31.37 -28.73
C LEU A 195 51.14 32.86 -28.93
N ALA A 196 50.49 33.71 -28.12
CA ALA A 196 50.68 35.16 -28.19
C ALA A 196 52.14 35.56 -27.89
N ARG A 197 52.79 34.88 -26.94
CA ARG A 197 54.22 35.07 -26.67
C ARG A 197 55.07 34.72 -27.89
N THR A 198 54.83 33.56 -28.52
CA THR A 198 55.61 33.16 -29.71
C THR A 198 55.40 34.11 -30.89
N ASP A 199 54.18 34.62 -31.08
CA ASP A 199 53.89 35.61 -32.11
C ASP A 199 54.64 36.94 -31.87
N LEU A 200 54.66 37.41 -30.61
CA LEU A 200 55.42 38.60 -30.23
C LEU A 200 56.93 38.39 -30.36
N GLU A 201 57.45 37.21 -30.01
CA GLU A 201 58.86 36.86 -30.20
C GLU A 201 59.24 36.85 -31.68
N MET A 202 58.38 36.32 -32.56
CA MET A 202 58.58 36.36 -34.01
C MET A 202 58.55 37.80 -34.55
N GLN A 203 57.63 38.65 -34.08
CA GLN A 203 57.60 40.07 -34.45
C GLN A 203 58.87 40.81 -33.99
N ILE A 204 59.35 40.54 -32.77
CA ILE A 204 60.59 41.13 -32.27
C ILE A 204 61.78 40.72 -33.12
N GLU A 205 61.88 39.44 -33.50
CA GLU A 205 62.98 38.96 -34.32
C GLU A 205 62.92 39.55 -35.74
N GLY A 206 61.74 39.60 -36.36
CA GLY A 206 61.54 40.27 -37.65
C GLY A 206 61.96 41.74 -37.62
N LEU A 207 61.58 42.49 -36.58
CA LEU A 207 62.01 43.89 -36.41
C LEU A 207 63.52 44.03 -36.19
N LYS A 208 64.18 43.06 -35.52
CA LYS A 208 65.65 43.05 -35.40
C LYS A 208 66.33 42.79 -36.74
N GLU A 209 65.81 41.86 -37.53
CA GLU A 209 66.30 41.56 -38.87
C GLU A 209 66.16 42.79 -39.79
N GLU A 210 65.01 43.46 -39.78
CA GLU A 210 64.80 44.72 -40.50
C GLU A 210 65.80 45.79 -40.07
N LEU A 211 66.02 45.96 -38.76
CA LEU A 211 66.98 46.93 -38.23
C LEU A 211 68.41 46.60 -38.66
N ALA A 212 68.80 45.32 -38.64
CA ALA A 212 70.10 44.87 -39.10
C ALA A 212 70.27 45.11 -40.62
N TYR A 213 69.24 44.83 -41.41
CA TYR A 213 69.21 45.10 -42.84
C TYR A 213 69.38 46.59 -43.14
N LEU A 214 68.62 47.46 -42.48
CA LEU A 214 68.72 48.92 -42.60
C LEU A 214 70.12 49.43 -42.23
N LYS A 215 70.73 48.92 -41.15
CA LYS A 215 72.10 49.27 -40.76
C LYS A 215 73.12 48.87 -41.81
N LYS A 216 73.03 47.63 -42.32
CA LYS A 216 73.93 47.14 -43.36
C LYS A 216 73.80 47.97 -44.63
N ASN A 217 72.58 48.26 -45.05
CA ASN A 217 72.32 49.07 -46.24
C ASN A 217 72.89 50.49 -46.07
N HIS A 218 72.69 51.10 -44.90
CA HIS A 218 73.28 52.41 -44.59
C HIS A 218 74.82 52.38 -44.59
N GLU A 219 75.44 51.31 -44.06
CA GLU A 219 76.89 51.17 -44.06
C GLU A 219 77.45 50.94 -45.47
N GLU A 220 76.76 50.18 -46.32
CA GLU A 220 77.07 50.05 -47.74
C GLU A 220 76.94 51.39 -48.47
N GLU A 221 75.86 52.15 -48.25
CA GLU A 221 75.67 53.49 -48.82
C GLU A 221 76.77 54.47 -48.37
N ILE A 222 77.14 54.48 -47.09
CA ILE A 222 78.26 55.27 -46.58
C ILE A 222 79.57 54.81 -47.21
N SER A 223 79.81 53.51 -47.35
CA SER A 223 81.01 52.97 -47.99
C SER A 223 81.10 53.40 -49.45
N VAL A 224 80.00 53.36 -50.19
CA VAL A 224 79.90 53.84 -51.57
C VAL A 224 80.17 55.35 -51.64
N LEU A 225 79.52 56.16 -50.81
CA LEU A 225 79.75 57.61 -50.76
C LEU A 225 81.19 57.95 -50.37
N ARG A 226 81.79 57.18 -49.44
CA ARG A 226 83.18 57.35 -49.02
C ARG A 226 84.16 56.94 -50.13
N GLY A 227 83.84 55.91 -50.89
CA GLY A 227 84.54 55.55 -52.12
C GLY A 227 84.41 56.62 -53.21
N GLN A 228 83.25 57.28 -53.30
CA GLN A 228 83.01 58.39 -54.23
C GLN A 228 83.79 59.66 -53.85
N VAL A 229 84.07 59.88 -52.56
CA VAL A 229 84.88 61.01 -52.06
C VAL A 229 86.39 60.70 -52.09
N GLY A 230 86.80 59.43 -52.21
CA GLY A 230 88.21 58.99 -52.27
C GLY A 230 88.74 58.54 -53.63
N GLY A 231 87.91 58.56 -54.68
CA GLY A 231 88.27 58.03 -56.00
C GLY A 231 88.84 59.09 -56.94
N GLN A 232 90.16 59.24 -56.97
CA GLN A 232 90.84 59.78 -58.15
C GLN A 232 90.63 58.77 -59.29
N VAL A 233 89.82 59.17 -60.25
CA VAL A 233 89.47 58.42 -61.47
C VAL A 233 90.76 58.05 -62.21
N SER A 234 91.16 56.79 -62.13
CA SER A 234 92.11 56.16 -63.05
C SER A 234 91.31 55.25 -63.99
N VAL A 235 91.23 55.66 -65.25
CA VAL A 235 90.67 54.89 -66.34
C VAL A 235 91.83 54.12 -66.96
N GLU A 236 91.96 52.85 -66.58
CA GLU A 236 92.77 51.89 -67.33
C GLU A 236 91.82 50.96 -68.09
N VAL A 237 91.90 51.09 -69.41
CA VAL A 237 91.16 50.32 -70.40
C VAL A 237 91.82 48.95 -70.47
N ASP A 238 91.22 47.96 -69.81
CA ASP A 238 91.48 46.55 -70.13
C ASP A 238 90.46 46.10 -71.18
N SER A 239 90.95 45.78 -72.38
CA SER A 239 90.15 45.28 -73.49
C SER A 239 89.75 43.84 -73.19
N ALA A 240 88.62 43.67 -72.49
CA ALA A 240 87.99 42.38 -72.39
C ALA A 240 87.53 41.91 -73.80
N PRO A 241 87.65 40.61 -74.10
CA PRO A 241 87.59 40.07 -75.46
C PRO A 241 86.21 40.31 -76.08
N GLY A 242 86.17 40.44 -77.42
CA GLY A 242 84.95 40.67 -78.20
C GLY A 242 83.73 39.97 -77.60
N ILE A 243 82.82 40.78 -77.07
CA ILE A 243 81.59 40.32 -76.43
C ILE A 243 80.80 39.58 -77.49
N ASP A 244 80.72 38.27 -77.33
CA ASP A 244 79.90 37.40 -78.16
C ASP A 244 78.43 37.73 -77.87
N LEU A 245 77.87 38.64 -78.68
CA LEU A 245 76.49 39.09 -78.58
C LEU A 245 75.52 37.90 -78.68
N ALA A 246 75.89 36.84 -79.39
CA ALA A 246 75.10 35.62 -79.47
C ALA A 246 75.07 34.87 -78.13
N LYS A 247 76.21 34.84 -77.42
CA LYS A 247 76.29 34.29 -76.06
C LYS A 247 75.47 35.11 -75.06
N ILE A 248 75.54 36.44 -75.09
CA ILE A 248 74.72 37.30 -74.19
C ILE A 248 73.23 37.17 -74.48
N LEU A 249 72.82 37.15 -75.76
CA LEU A 249 71.42 36.94 -76.13
C LEU A 249 70.94 35.54 -75.75
N SER A 250 71.82 34.53 -75.85
CA SER A 250 71.53 33.16 -75.38
C SER A 250 71.42 33.08 -73.86
N ASP A 251 72.31 33.77 -73.12
CA ASP A 251 72.29 33.83 -71.66
C ASP A 251 71.05 34.60 -71.16
N MET A 252 70.66 35.70 -71.82
CA MET A 252 69.41 36.40 -71.51
C MET A 252 68.19 35.50 -71.79
N ARG A 253 68.14 34.77 -72.91
CA ARG A 253 67.06 33.82 -73.17
C ARG A 253 67.00 32.71 -72.12
N SER A 254 68.16 32.16 -71.76
CA SER A 254 68.29 31.15 -70.70
C SER A 254 67.78 31.68 -69.36
N GLN A 255 68.14 32.92 -68.98
CA GLN A 255 67.65 33.56 -67.76
C GLN A 255 66.14 33.78 -67.78
N TYR A 256 65.58 34.25 -68.90
CA TYR A 256 64.13 34.40 -69.04
C TYR A 256 63.39 33.06 -69.01
N GLU A 257 63.97 32.02 -69.60
CA GLU A 257 63.39 30.67 -69.59
C GLU A 257 63.41 30.07 -68.18
N VAL A 258 64.50 30.26 -67.43
CA VAL A 258 64.59 29.89 -66.01
C VAL A 258 63.59 30.70 -65.17
N MET A 259 63.47 32.01 -65.38
CA MET A 259 62.52 32.84 -64.65
C MET A 259 61.06 32.49 -64.97
N ALA A 260 60.74 32.21 -66.23
CA ALA A 260 59.39 31.80 -66.63
C ALA A 260 59.04 30.42 -66.05
N GLU A 261 59.98 29.48 -66.08
CA GLU A 261 59.82 28.15 -65.50
C GLU A 261 59.70 28.21 -63.96
N GLN A 262 60.46 29.09 -63.31
CA GLN A 262 60.35 29.34 -61.88
C GLN A 262 59.00 29.97 -61.53
N ASN A 263 58.55 31.00 -62.25
CA ASN A 263 57.22 31.58 -62.07
C ASN A 263 56.09 30.56 -62.25
N ARG A 264 56.22 29.66 -63.25
CA ARG A 264 55.25 28.59 -63.48
C ARG A 264 55.20 27.63 -62.30
N LYS A 265 56.36 27.20 -61.78
CA LYS A 265 56.45 26.32 -60.61
C LYS A 265 55.93 26.99 -59.35
N ASP A 266 56.25 28.27 -59.13
CA ASP A 266 55.79 29.02 -57.97
C ASP A 266 54.26 29.23 -58.01
N ALA A 267 53.69 29.51 -59.19
CA ALA A 267 52.25 29.56 -59.37
C ALA A 267 51.58 28.19 -59.11
N GLU A 268 52.12 27.10 -59.65
CA GLU A 268 51.62 25.74 -59.40
C GLU A 268 51.72 25.33 -57.93
N ALA A 269 52.81 25.68 -57.25
CA ALA A 269 53.00 25.45 -55.82
C ALA A 269 52.03 26.29 -54.98
N TRP A 270 51.78 27.54 -55.36
CA TRP A 270 50.81 28.40 -54.70
C TRP A 270 49.37 27.87 -54.87
N PHE A 271 48.99 27.46 -56.09
CA PHE A 271 47.68 26.87 -56.34
C PHE A 271 47.48 25.55 -55.61
N THR A 272 48.48 24.68 -55.59
CA THR A 272 48.39 23.39 -54.86
C THR A 272 48.28 23.63 -53.36
N SER A 273 49.12 24.50 -52.78
CA SER A 273 49.05 24.89 -51.37
C SER A 273 47.68 25.43 -50.99
N ARG A 274 47.14 26.39 -51.77
CA ARG A 274 45.83 27.00 -51.47
C ARG A 274 44.68 26.01 -51.63
N THR A 275 44.76 25.09 -52.60
CA THR A 275 43.76 24.03 -52.79
C THR A 275 43.81 23.02 -51.65
N GLU A 276 45.01 22.70 -51.16
CA GLU A 276 45.19 21.79 -50.02
C GLU A 276 44.68 22.39 -48.71
N GLU A 277 44.92 23.68 -48.48
CA GLU A 277 44.37 24.44 -47.35
C GLU A 277 42.84 24.48 -47.40
N LEU A 278 42.25 24.82 -48.55
CA LEU A 278 40.79 24.80 -48.73
C LEU A 278 40.21 23.41 -48.50
N ASN A 279 40.87 22.35 -48.99
CA ASN A 279 40.44 20.97 -48.74
C ASN A 279 40.50 20.60 -47.26
N ARG A 280 41.54 21.03 -46.52
CA ARG A 280 41.61 20.85 -45.06
C ARG A 280 40.47 21.57 -44.36
N GLU A 281 40.19 22.82 -44.73
CA GLU A 281 39.09 23.59 -44.16
C GLU A 281 37.75 22.90 -44.44
N VAL A 282 37.47 22.50 -45.68
CA VAL A 282 36.22 21.81 -46.05
C VAL A 282 36.08 20.48 -45.30
N ALA A 283 37.15 19.71 -45.14
CA ALA A 283 37.14 18.48 -44.35
C ALA A 283 36.79 18.78 -42.88
N GLY A 284 37.41 19.79 -42.27
CA GLY A 284 37.14 20.20 -40.90
C GLY A 284 35.70 20.68 -40.69
N HIS A 285 35.18 21.53 -41.60
CA HIS A 285 33.78 21.98 -41.55
C HIS A 285 32.80 20.81 -41.75
N THR A 286 33.13 19.86 -42.61
CA THR A 286 32.30 18.66 -42.83
C THR A 286 32.25 17.79 -41.58
N GLU A 287 33.38 17.59 -40.90
CA GLU A 287 33.44 16.85 -39.65
C GLU A 287 32.63 17.53 -38.54
N GLN A 288 32.82 18.84 -38.35
CA GLN A 288 32.03 19.64 -37.40
C GLN A 288 30.52 19.56 -37.68
N LEU A 289 30.13 19.62 -38.96
CA LEU A 289 28.73 19.49 -39.36
C LEU A 289 28.17 18.09 -39.04
N GLN A 290 28.95 17.02 -39.26
CA GLN A 290 28.54 15.66 -38.88
C GLN A 290 28.42 15.50 -37.37
N MET A 291 29.37 16.04 -36.60
CA MET A 291 29.32 16.04 -35.14
C MET A 291 28.07 16.75 -34.63
N SER A 292 27.83 17.99 -35.06
CA SER A 292 26.65 18.76 -34.69
C SER A 292 25.35 18.04 -35.07
N LYS A 293 25.30 17.42 -36.26
CA LYS A 293 24.15 16.61 -36.68
C LYS A 293 23.94 15.41 -35.75
N SER A 294 25.00 14.72 -35.34
CA SER A 294 24.90 13.59 -34.41
C SER A 294 24.40 14.03 -33.03
N GLU A 295 24.93 15.13 -32.48
CA GLU A 295 24.49 15.73 -31.22
C GLU A 295 23.00 16.11 -31.27
N VAL A 296 22.54 16.75 -32.35
CA VAL A 296 21.13 17.08 -32.53
C VAL A 296 20.26 15.81 -32.58
N THR A 297 20.73 14.73 -33.21
CA THR A 297 19.97 13.47 -33.21
C THR A 297 19.92 12.81 -31.84
N ASP A 298 20.99 12.89 -31.05
CA ASP A 298 21.03 12.33 -29.70
C ASP A 298 20.17 13.14 -28.74
N LEU A 299 20.23 14.47 -28.80
CA LEU A 299 19.33 15.34 -28.05
C LEU A 299 17.85 15.11 -28.39
N ARG A 300 17.53 14.83 -29.66
CA ARG A 300 16.16 14.44 -30.05
C ARG A 300 15.75 13.09 -29.46
N ARG A 301 16.65 12.10 -29.43
CA ARG A 301 16.38 10.79 -28.81
C ARG A 301 16.18 10.92 -27.30
N THR A 302 17.00 11.72 -26.61
CA THR A 302 16.85 11.94 -25.17
C THR A 302 15.56 12.69 -24.85
N LEU A 303 15.20 13.71 -25.63
CA LEU A 303 13.94 14.44 -25.48
C LEU A 303 12.75 13.48 -25.64
N GLN A 304 12.72 12.65 -26.69
CA GLN A 304 11.66 11.66 -26.88
C GLN A 304 11.61 10.65 -25.71
N GLY A 305 12.75 10.21 -25.21
CA GLY A 305 12.81 9.32 -24.04
C GLY A 305 12.21 9.98 -22.78
N LEU A 306 12.57 11.24 -22.52
CA LEU A 306 12.03 12.01 -21.39
C LEU A 306 10.53 12.27 -21.55
N GLU A 307 10.04 12.50 -22.77
CA GLU A 307 8.62 12.70 -23.03
C GLU A 307 7.81 11.41 -22.78
N ILE A 308 8.33 10.25 -23.19
CA ILE A 308 7.72 8.95 -22.88
C ILE A 308 7.71 8.69 -21.37
N GLU A 309 8.81 8.97 -20.68
CA GLU A 309 8.87 8.84 -19.23
C GLU A 309 7.86 9.75 -18.54
N LEU A 310 7.73 11.01 -18.99
CA LEU A 310 6.72 11.93 -18.49
C LEU A 310 5.29 11.38 -18.68
N GLN A 311 4.97 10.87 -19.87
CA GLN A 311 3.65 10.27 -20.12
C GLN A 311 3.41 9.02 -19.26
N SER A 312 4.43 8.19 -19.07
CA SER A 312 4.39 7.04 -18.17
C SER A 312 4.07 7.48 -16.74
N GLN A 313 4.81 8.46 -16.21
CA GLN A 313 4.60 8.99 -14.86
C GLN A 313 3.22 9.66 -14.68
N LEU A 314 2.70 10.34 -15.71
CA LEU A 314 1.34 10.87 -15.68
C LEU A 314 0.29 9.75 -15.63
N SER A 315 0.51 8.67 -16.37
CA SER A 315 -0.38 7.50 -16.37
C SER A 315 -0.38 6.78 -15.01
N THR A 316 0.79 6.62 -14.38
CA THR A 316 0.91 6.00 -13.05
C THR A 316 0.27 6.87 -11.98
N LYS A 317 0.48 8.19 -12.03
CA LYS A 317 -0.19 9.16 -11.16
C LYS A 317 -1.71 9.02 -11.27
N ALA A 318 -2.27 9.05 -12.49
CA ALA A 318 -3.71 8.95 -12.70
C ALA A 318 -4.28 7.62 -12.17
N ALA A 319 -3.55 6.51 -12.35
CA ALA A 319 -3.94 5.21 -11.81
C ALA A 319 -3.96 5.23 -10.27
N LEU A 320 -2.93 5.81 -9.63
CA LEU A 320 -2.86 5.92 -8.17
C LEU A 320 -3.97 6.80 -7.60
N GLU A 321 -4.22 7.97 -8.21
CA GLU A 321 -5.34 8.84 -7.83
C GLU A 321 -6.69 8.12 -7.97
N GLY A 322 -6.87 7.32 -9.02
CA GLY A 322 -8.05 6.49 -9.21
C GLY A 322 -8.21 5.43 -8.11
N THR A 323 -7.14 4.72 -7.75
CA THR A 323 -7.19 3.75 -6.65
C THR A 323 -7.47 4.40 -5.30
N LEU A 324 -6.91 5.59 -5.05
CA LEU A 324 -7.17 6.35 -3.83
C LEU A 324 -8.66 6.71 -3.75
N ALA A 325 -9.21 7.30 -4.80
CA ALA A 325 -10.63 7.66 -4.86
C ALA A 325 -11.56 6.45 -4.69
N GLU A 326 -11.23 5.30 -5.29
CA GLU A 326 -11.99 4.05 -5.12
C GLU A 326 -11.93 3.56 -3.66
N THR A 327 -10.75 3.58 -3.03
CA THR A 327 -10.60 3.17 -1.63
C THR A 327 -11.34 4.09 -0.68
N GLU A 328 -11.26 5.41 -0.88
CA GLU A 328 -11.99 6.40 -0.09
C GLU A 328 -13.51 6.21 -0.25
N ALA A 329 -14.00 6.02 -1.48
CA ALA A 329 -15.42 5.76 -1.72
C ALA A 329 -15.89 4.47 -1.04
N ARG A 330 -15.09 3.40 -1.09
CA ARG A 330 -15.38 2.13 -0.43
C ARG A 330 -15.45 2.28 1.10
N PHE A 331 -14.46 2.93 1.70
CA PHE A 331 -14.45 3.16 3.16
C PHE A 331 -15.57 4.11 3.58
N GLY A 332 -15.86 5.15 2.80
CA GLY A 332 -17.00 6.04 3.02
C GLY A 332 -18.33 5.28 3.02
N ALA A 333 -18.53 4.35 2.08
CA ALA A 333 -19.72 3.51 2.04
C ALA A 333 -19.81 2.56 3.26
N GLN A 334 -18.69 1.98 3.68
CA GLN A 334 -18.63 1.13 4.88
C GLN A 334 -18.95 1.92 6.16
N LEU A 335 -18.41 3.13 6.30
CA LEU A 335 -18.71 4.02 7.42
C LEU A 335 -20.19 4.40 7.43
N ALA A 336 -20.77 4.74 6.29
CA ALA A 336 -22.20 5.04 6.18
C ALA A 336 -23.08 3.84 6.57
N GLN A 337 -22.68 2.62 6.19
CA GLN A 337 -23.40 1.40 6.58
C GLN A 337 -23.33 1.15 8.09
N ILE A 338 -22.15 1.33 8.70
CA ILE A 338 -21.98 1.18 10.16
C ILE A 338 -22.80 2.26 10.89
N GLN A 339 -22.77 3.50 10.42
CA GLN A 339 -23.55 4.60 11.01
C GLN A 339 -25.06 4.31 10.95
N ALA A 340 -25.55 3.75 9.84
CA ALA A 340 -26.94 3.34 9.72
C ALA A 340 -27.31 2.20 10.69
N LEU A 341 -26.41 1.23 10.89
CA LEU A 341 -26.61 0.16 11.88
C LEU A 341 -26.66 0.71 13.31
N ILE A 342 -25.74 1.63 13.65
CA ILE A 342 -25.73 2.30 14.95
C ILE A 342 -27.06 3.02 15.17
N GLY A 343 -27.51 3.83 14.20
CA GLY A 343 -28.79 4.53 14.31
C GLY A 343 -30.00 3.60 14.49
N ASN A 344 -30.00 2.45 13.82
CA ASN A 344 -31.05 1.44 14.01
C ASN A 344 -31.04 0.83 15.41
N ILE A 345 -29.86 0.53 15.96
CA ILE A 345 -29.72 -0.02 17.32
C ILE A 345 -30.08 1.04 18.37
N GLU A 346 -29.68 2.29 18.16
CA GLU A 346 -30.06 3.41 19.04
C GLU A 346 -31.58 3.62 19.06
N ALA A 347 -32.24 3.51 17.90
CA ALA A 347 -33.70 3.56 17.81
C ALA A 347 -34.35 2.40 18.58
N GLN A 348 -33.89 1.17 18.38
CA GLN A 348 -34.39 -0.01 19.13
C GLN A 348 -34.18 0.12 20.64
N LEU A 349 -33.03 0.67 21.06
CA LEU A 349 -32.77 0.93 22.48
C LEU A 349 -33.74 1.99 23.03
N GLY A 350 -34.05 3.01 22.24
CA GLY A 350 -35.08 4.01 22.54
C GLY A 350 -36.45 3.37 22.75
N ASP A 351 -36.89 2.54 21.81
CA ASP A 351 -38.18 1.84 21.88
C ASP A 351 -38.27 0.97 23.15
N VAL A 352 -37.25 0.13 23.42
CA VAL A 352 -37.22 -0.72 24.62
C VAL A 352 -37.24 0.10 25.91
N ARG A 353 -36.57 1.25 25.97
CA ARG A 353 -36.63 2.15 27.12
C ARG A 353 -38.04 2.69 27.32
N THR A 354 -38.68 3.17 26.25
CA THR A 354 -40.06 3.70 26.34
C THR A 354 -41.06 2.62 26.75
N ASP A 355 -40.92 1.40 26.24
CA ASP A 355 -41.75 0.25 26.64
C ASP A 355 -41.52 -0.13 28.10
N SER A 356 -40.26 -0.11 28.57
CA SER A 356 -39.92 -0.37 29.97
C SER A 356 -40.51 0.68 30.91
N GLU A 357 -40.41 1.97 30.56
CA GLU A 357 -41.03 3.06 31.31
C GLU A 357 -42.55 2.93 31.35
N ARG A 358 -43.18 2.58 30.22
CA ARG A 358 -44.62 2.33 30.16
C ARG A 358 -45.03 1.17 31.06
N GLN A 359 -44.33 0.04 30.99
CA GLN A 359 -44.60 -1.12 31.85
C GLN A 359 -44.46 -0.74 33.33
N ASN A 360 -43.42 0.01 33.69
CA ASN A 360 -43.22 0.47 35.05
C ASN A 360 -44.39 1.34 35.55
N GLN A 361 -44.92 2.24 34.72
CA GLN A 361 -46.11 3.04 35.04
C GLN A 361 -47.38 2.18 35.18
N GLU A 362 -47.54 1.12 34.37
CA GLU A 362 -48.65 0.17 34.49
C GLU A 362 -48.53 -0.65 35.79
N TYR A 363 -47.32 -1.12 36.14
CA TYR A 363 -47.04 -1.80 37.41
C TYR A 363 -47.34 -0.92 38.62
N GLN A 364 -46.93 0.35 38.59
CA GLN A 364 -47.22 1.29 39.68
C GLN A 364 -48.72 1.46 39.88
N ARG A 365 -49.48 1.65 38.78
CA ARG A 365 -50.96 1.73 38.83
C ARG A 365 -51.59 0.46 39.40
N LEU A 366 -51.12 -0.71 38.99
CA LEU A 366 -51.62 -1.98 39.52
C LEU A 366 -51.31 -2.15 41.01
N MET A 367 -50.12 -1.71 41.44
CA MET A 367 -49.74 -1.71 42.85
C MET A 367 -50.64 -0.80 43.68
N ASP A 368 -50.94 0.42 43.20
CA ASP A 368 -51.84 1.35 43.87
C ASP A 368 -53.26 0.75 44.03
N ILE A 369 -53.78 0.08 42.99
CA ILE A 369 -55.07 -0.63 43.03
C ILE A 369 -55.02 -1.78 44.03
N LYS A 370 -53.95 -2.59 44.02
CA LYS A 370 -53.76 -3.70 44.95
C LYS A 370 -53.78 -3.21 46.40
N SER A 371 -53.01 -2.16 46.70
CA SER A 371 -52.97 -1.57 48.04
C SER A 371 -54.34 -1.04 48.48
N ARG A 372 -55.12 -0.45 47.57
CA ARG A 372 -56.51 -0.04 47.87
C ARG A 372 -57.42 -1.23 48.15
N LEU A 373 -57.36 -2.28 47.34
CA LEU A 373 -58.15 -3.51 47.56
C LEU A 373 -57.77 -4.20 48.87
N GLU A 374 -56.49 -4.21 49.23
CA GLU A 374 -56.02 -4.75 50.51
C GLU A 374 -56.60 -3.96 51.69
N GLN A 375 -56.69 -2.62 51.59
CA GLN A 375 -57.38 -1.79 52.58
C GLN A 375 -58.87 -2.11 52.66
N GLU A 376 -59.57 -2.26 51.53
CA GLU A 376 -60.99 -2.65 51.50
C GLU A 376 -61.21 -4.04 52.10
N ILE A 377 -60.35 -5.03 51.82
CA ILE A 377 -60.44 -6.35 52.45
C ILE A 377 -60.20 -6.25 53.96
N ALA A 378 -59.24 -5.43 54.41
CA ALA A 378 -58.99 -5.23 55.83
C ALA A 378 -60.20 -4.61 56.55
N THR A 379 -60.88 -3.63 55.93
CA THR A 379 -62.12 -3.07 56.49
C THR A 379 -63.25 -4.09 56.49
N TYR A 380 -63.43 -4.86 55.40
CA TYR A 380 -64.43 -5.94 55.36
C TYR A 380 -64.18 -7.02 56.42
N ARG A 381 -62.92 -7.41 56.67
CA ARG A 381 -62.55 -8.35 57.74
C ARG A 381 -62.90 -7.79 59.12
N SER A 382 -62.57 -6.53 59.39
CA SER A 382 -62.90 -5.86 60.66
C SER A 382 -64.41 -5.76 60.89
N LEU A 383 -65.21 -5.48 59.85
CA LEU A 383 -66.67 -5.49 59.91
C LEU A 383 -67.23 -6.89 60.22
N LEU A 384 -66.69 -7.93 59.57
CA LEU A 384 -67.09 -9.32 59.84
C LEU A 384 -66.77 -9.73 61.28
N GLU A 385 -65.56 -9.47 61.76
CA GLU A 385 -65.15 -9.75 63.14
C GLU A 385 -66.02 -8.99 64.17
N GLY A 386 -66.38 -7.73 63.87
CA GLY A 386 -67.29 -6.94 64.71
C GLY A 386 -68.74 -7.49 64.72
N GLN A 387 -69.20 -8.04 63.59
CA GLN A 387 -70.52 -8.66 63.50
C GLN A 387 -70.54 -10.05 64.16
N GLU A 388 -69.48 -10.83 64.06
CA GLU A 388 -69.29 -12.09 64.80
C GLU A 388 -69.24 -11.85 66.32
N ALA A 389 -68.57 -10.79 66.78
CA ALA A 389 -68.61 -10.37 68.18
C ALA A 389 -70.04 -9.99 68.63
N HIS A 390 -70.80 -9.27 67.80
CA HIS A 390 -72.19 -8.91 68.09
C HIS A 390 -73.15 -10.12 68.09
N TYR A 391 -72.93 -11.13 67.23
CA TYR A 391 -73.70 -12.38 67.25
C TYR A 391 -73.34 -13.25 68.45
N ASN A 392 -72.06 -13.30 68.85
CA ASN A 392 -71.63 -14.00 70.06
C ASN A 392 -72.18 -13.36 71.35
N ASP A 393 -72.30 -12.01 71.39
CA ASP A 393 -72.94 -11.30 72.50
C ASP A 393 -74.47 -11.45 72.54
N LEU A 394 -75.14 -11.61 71.38
CA LEU A 394 -76.59 -11.88 71.31
C LEU A 394 -76.96 -13.34 71.64
N SER A 395 -76.02 -14.28 71.48
CA SER A 395 -76.22 -15.69 71.83
C SER A 395 -75.93 -16.01 73.30
N ALA A 396 -75.44 -15.04 74.08
CA ALA A 396 -75.34 -15.17 75.53
C ALA A 396 -76.72 -14.85 76.16
N PRO A 397 -77.43 -15.82 76.76
CA PRO A 397 -78.61 -15.49 77.53
C PRO A 397 -78.18 -14.68 78.75
N LYS A 398 -78.76 -13.49 78.94
CA LYS A 398 -78.80 -12.84 80.26
C LYS A 398 -79.56 -13.78 81.21
N VAL A 399 -78.83 -14.58 81.96
CA VAL A 399 -79.33 -15.26 83.16
C VAL A 399 -78.86 -14.43 84.35
N LEU A 400 -79.83 -14.04 85.18
CA LEU A 400 -79.68 -13.41 86.50
C LEU A 400 -78.76 -14.20 87.43
#